data_AF-A0A2Z5FSL6-F1
#
_entry.id   AF-A0A2Z5FSL6-F1
#
_cell.length_a   1.000
_cell.length_b   1.000
_cell.length_c   1.000
_cell.angle_alpha   90.00
_cell.angle_beta   90.00
_cell.angle_gamma   90.00
#
_symmetry.space_group_name_H-M   'P 1'
#
loop_
_entity.id
_entity.type
_entity.pdbx_description
1 polymer ?
#
loop_
_entity_poly.entity_id
_entity_poly.type
_entity_poly.pdbx_seq_one_letter_code
_entity_poly.pdbx_strand_id
1 'polypeptide(L)' 'MYETCNALMASPLGKSDWLLLYRSRPRLFSTEARRVWLDPDLQAFPF' A
#
# COMPACT_ATOMS: atom_id res chain seq x y z
N MET A 1 -13.58 -3.03 -22.48
CA MET A 1 -12.64 -1.91 -22.18
C MET A 1 -12.40 -1.75 -20.67
N TYR A 2 -12.23 -2.86 -19.93
CA TYR A 2 -11.94 -2.83 -18.48
C TYR A 2 -10.93 -3.92 -18.07
N GLU A 3 -10.39 -4.67 -19.03
CA GLU A 3 -9.61 -5.88 -18.75
C GLU A 3 -8.33 -5.58 -17.99
N THR A 4 -7.64 -4.48 -18.32
CA THR A 4 -6.45 -4.03 -17.59
C THR A 4 -6.78 -3.62 -16.15
N CYS A 5 -7.88 -2.89 -15.93
CA CYS A 5 -8.32 -2.53 -14.58
C CYS A 5 -8.71 -3.78 -13.78
N ASN A 6 -9.44 -4.71 -14.41
CA ASN A 6 -9.84 -5.96 -13.78
C ASN A 6 -8.63 -6.83 -13.42
N ALA A 7 -7.62 -6.89 -14.30
CA ALA A 7 -6.37 -7.59 -14.03
C ALA A 7 -5.59 -6.96 -12.86
N LEU A 8 -5.54 -5.61 -12.80
CA LEU A 8 -4.92 -4.91 -11.68
C LEU A 8 -5.66 -5.17 -10.36
N MET A 9 -6.99 -5.09 -10.37
CA MET A 9 -7.82 -5.34 -9.18
C MET A 9 -7.76 -6.80 -8.72
N ALA A 10 -7.50 -7.74 -9.63
CA ALA A 10 -7.27 -9.15 -9.30
C ALA A 10 -5.85 -9.43 -8.76
N SER A 11 -4.89 -8.52 -8.97
CA SER A 11 -3.53 -8.66 -8.45
C SER A 11 -3.47 -8.38 -6.94
N PRO A 12 -2.37 -8.75 -6.25
CA PRO A 12 -2.16 -8.39 -4.85
C PRO A 12 -2.27 -6.89 -4.55
N LEU A 13 -1.99 -6.03 -5.54
CA LEU A 13 -2.11 -4.56 -5.42
C LEU A 13 -3.56 -4.09 -5.42
N GLY A 14 -4.50 -4.90 -5.91
CA GLY A 14 -5.93 -4.59 -5.89
C GLY A 14 -6.57 -4.75 -4.51
N LYS A 15 -5.89 -5.42 -3.57
CA LYS A 15 -6.40 -5.59 -2.21
C LYS A 15 -6.16 -4.34 -1.39
N SER A 16 -7.18 -3.82 -0.70
CA SER A 16 -7.06 -2.59 0.11
C SER A 16 -5.99 -2.63 1.20
N ASP A 17 -5.56 -3.83 1.61
CA ASP A 17 -4.53 -4.07 2.61
C ASP A 17 -3.11 -4.20 2.03
N TRP A 18 -2.91 -4.04 0.72
CA TRP A 18 -1.60 -4.21 0.08
C TRP A 18 -0.50 -3.32 0.71
N LEU A 19 -0.86 -2.12 1.18
CA LEU A 19 0.06 -1.21 1.89
C LEU A 19 0.51 -1.75 3.24
N LEU A 20 -0.28 -2.62 3.88
CA LEU A 20 0.06 -3.24 5.16
C LEU A 20 1.15 -4.31 5.05
N LEU A 21 1.54 -4.69 3.83
CA LEU A 21 2.72 -5.54 3.60
C LEU A 21 4.01 -4.77 3.85
N TYR A 22 4.01 -3.46 3.59
CA TYR A 22 5.21 -2.60 3.66
C TYR A 22 5.20 -1.67 4.88
N ARG A 23 4.01 -1.32 5.40
CA ARG A 23 3.85 -0.41 6.53
C ARG A 23 3.01 -1.02 7.65
N SER A 24 3.41 -0.84 8.90
CA SER A 24 2.57 -1.25 10.03
C SER A 24 1.31 -0.38 10.13
N ARG A 25 0.21 -0.96 10.63
CA ARG A 25 -1.03 -0.21 10.93
C ARG A 25 -0.78 1.05 11.77
N PRO A 26 -0.08 1.00 12.92
CA PRO A 26 0.17 2.20 13.70
C PRO A 26 0.90 3.28 12.91
N ARG A 27 1.81 2.92 11.99
CA ARG A 27 2.50 3.88 11.13
C ARG A 27 1.59 4.45 10.05
N LEU A 28 0.89 3.59 9.30
CA LEU A 28 0.00 3.97 8.20
C LEU A 28 -1.17 4.85 8.66
N PHE A 29 -1.71 4.59 9.86
CA PHE A 29 -2.84 5.34 10.42
C PHE A 29 -2.43 6.46 11.38
N SER A 30 -1.13 6.75 11.51
CA SER A 30 -0.63 7.87 12.33
C SER A 30 -1.00 9.23 11.74
N THR A 31 -1.04 10.26 12.59
CA THR A 31 -1.21 11.65 12.13
C THR A 31 -0.03 12.11 11.26
N GLU A 32 1.16 11.60 11.52
CA GLU A 32 2.38 11.91 10.77
C GLU A 32 2.28 11.42 9.32
N ALA A 33 1.83 10.18 9.10
CA ALA A 33 1.62 9.61 7.76
C ALA A 33 0.60 10.38 6.90
N ARG A 34 -0.28 11.17 7.53
CA ARG A 34 -1.21 12.06 6.81
C ARG A 34 -0.56 13.36 6.35
N ARG A 35 0.53 13.78 6.99
CA ARG A 35 1.20 15.07 6.76
C ARG A 35 2.42 14.92 5.87
N VAL A 36 3.12 13.80 5.99
CA VAL A 36 4.37 13.54 5.28
C VAL A 36 4.42 12.12 4.75
N TRP A 37 5.22 11.93 3.71
CA TRP A 37 5.60 10.60 3.29
C TRP A 37 6.48 9.96 4.38
N LEU A 38 6.09 8.76 4.82
CA LEU A 38 6.89 7.94 5.71
C LEU A 38 7.41 6.73 4.95
N ASP A 39 8.69 6.44 5.06
CA ASP A 39 9.26 5.23 4.48
C ASP A 39 8.59 3.97 5.05
N PRO A 40 8.60 2.86 4.31
CA PRO A 40 8.07 1.61 4.83
C PRO A 40 8.88 1.11 6.04
N ASP A 41 8.20 0.66 7.09
CA ASP A 41 8.81 0.12 8.31
C ASP A 41 8.89 -1.41 8.33
N LEU A 42 8.10 -2.12 7.53
CA LEU A 42 8.07 -3.60 7.53
C LEU A 42 8.96 -4.20 6.43
N GLN A 43 8.85 -3.69 5.21
CA GLN A 43 9.59 -4.19 4.07
C GLN A 43 9.87 -3.05 3.09
N ALA A 44 11.07 -3.03 2.50
CA ALA A 44 11.38 -2.09 1.44
C ALA A 44 10.44 -2.28 0.24
N PHE A 45 10.06 -1.18 -0.42
CA PHE A 45 9.34 -1.28 -1.68
C PHE A 45 10.23 -1.95 -2.74
N PRO A 46 9.68 -2.82 -3.60
CA PRO A 46 10.47 -3.59 -4.57
C PRO A 46 10.90 -2.80 -5.82
N PHE A 47 10.95 -1.47 -5.77
CA PHE A 47 11.23 -0.60 -6.92
C PHE A 47 11.92 0.70 -6.50
#